data_AF-A0A3C0TY15-F1
#
_entry.id   AF-A0A3C0TY15-F1
#
_cell.length_a   1.000
_cell.length_b   1.000
_cell.length_c   1.000
_cell.angle_alpha   90.00
_cell.angle_beta   90.00
_cell.angle_gamma   90.00
#
_symmetry.space_group_name_H-M   'P 1'
#
loop_
_entity.id
_entity.type
_entity.pdbx_description
1 polymer ?
#
loop_
_entity_poly.entity_id
_entity_poly.type
_entity_poly.pdbx_seq_one_letter_code
_entity_poly.pdbx_strand_id
1 'polypeptide(L)'
;MQYGVTMFPTDYSITPADLAIAIEARGFESFWVPEHSHIPVSRKSPWPGGAELPKAYYDVMDPFIALATAAAVTKKIRLATGICLVVQRDPIQTAKEICSLDTLSGGRFLFGVGAGWNAEEMADHGT
;
A
#
# COMPACT_ATOMS: atom_id res chain seq x y z
N MET A 1 -3.69 -10.79 -21.28
CA MET A 1 -3.41 -10.90 -19.83
C MET A 1 -2.75 -9.60 -19.40
N GLN A 2 -3.14 -9.01 -18.26
CA GLN A 2 -2.47 -7.85 -17.68
C GLN A 2 -1.61 -8.30 -16.49
N TYR A 3 -0.46 -7.67 -16.27
CA TYR A 3 0.49 -8.03 -15.22
C TYR A 3 0.82 -6.79 -14.37
N GLY A 4 0.70 -6.92 -13.06
CA GLY A 4 1.08 -5.90 -12.09
C GLY A 4 2.30 -6.31 -11.25
N VAL A 5 2.89 -5.33 -10.56
CA VAL A 5 4.01 -5.51 -9.63
C VAL A 5 3.59 -5.08 -8.24
N THR A 6 3.93 -5.88 -7.23
CA THR A 6 3.73 -5.53 -5.81
C THR A 6 5.08 -5.34 -5.13
N MET A 7 5.16 -4.39 -4.20
CA MET A 7 6.36 -4.14 -3.40
C MET A 7 5.96 -3.67 -2.00
N PHE A 8 6.72 -4.07 -0.98
CA PHE A 8 6.76 -3.39 0.31
C PHE A 8 7.74 -2.21 0.25
N PRO A 9 7.27 -0.95 0.20
CA PRO A 9 8.15 0.20 0.25
C PRO A 9 8.74 0.36 1.65
N THR A 10 10.07 0.38 1.73
CA THR A 10 10.86 0.49 2.97
C THR A 10 12.07 1.38 2.69
N ASP A 11 12.83 1.77 3.72
CA ASP A 11 14.06 2.56 3.57
C ASP A 11 15.20 1.78 2.87
N TYR A 12 15.14 0.45 2.89
CA TYR A 12 16.09 -0.45 2.22
C TYR A 12 15.57 -1.04 0.90
N SER A 13 14.40 -0.62 0.40
CA SER A 13 13.92 -0.98 -0.93
C SER A 13 14.31 0.07 -1.98
N ILE A 14 14.15 -0.26 -3.26
CA ILE A 14 14.04 0.77 -4.30
C ILE A 14 12.90 1.73 -3.93
N THR A 15 13.04 3.02 -4.25
CA THR A 15 11.99 4.00 -3.95
C THR A 15 10.73 3.70 -4.78
N PRO A 16 9.52 4.04 -4.29
CA PRO A 16 8.30 3.84 -5.07
C PRO A 16 8.32 4.61 -6.40
N ALA A 17 8.89 5.81 -6.41
CA ALA A 17 9.03 6.63 -7.62
C ALA A 17 9.94 5.94 -8.66
N ASP A 18 11.13 5.50 -8.27
CA ASP A 18 12.09 4.86 -9.18
C ASP A 18 11.55 3.53 -9.71
N LEU A 19 10.93 2.72 -8.84
CA LEU A 19 10.30 1.48 -9.27
C LEU A 19 9.18 1.77 -10.27
N ALA A 20 8.30 2.73 -9.98
CA ALA A 20 7.17 3.09 -10.85
C ALA A 20 7.63 3.49 -12.27
N ILE A 21 8.69 4.29 -12.38
CA ILE A 21 9.32 4.61 -13.68
C ILE A 21 9.78 3.34 -14.38
N ALA A 22 10.49 2.46 -13.65
CA ALA A 22 11.06 1.25 -14.21
C ALA A 22 9.98 0.27 -14.72
N ILE A 23 8.90 0.07 -13.98
CA ILE A 23 7.84 -0.87 -14.36
C ILE A 23 6.91 -0.28 -15.42
N GLU A 24 6.64 1.03 -15.41
CA GLU A 24 5.91 1.70 -16.49
C GLU A 24 6.66 1.59 -17.82
N ALA A 25 7.98 1.84 -17.82
CA ALA A 25 8.83 1.70 -19.02
C ALA A 25 8.86 0.28 -19.59
N ARG A 26 8.53 -0.73 -18.77
CA ARG A 26 8.48 -2.15 -19.17
C ARG A 26 7.08 -2.63 -19.54
N GLY A 27 6.07 -1.75 -19.50
CA GLY A 27 4.71 -2.07 -19.88
C GLY A 27 3.92 -2.89 -18.85
N PHE A 28 4.33 -2.88 -17.58
CA PHE A 28 3.47 -3.38 -16.51
C PHE A 28 2.23 -2.51 -16.38
N GLU A 29 1.12 -3.14 -16.02
CA GLU A 29 -0.18 -2.50 -15.99
C GLU A 29 -0.44 -1.74 -14.68
N SER A 30 0.03 -2.27 -13.56
CA SER A 30 -0.24 -1.72 -12.24
C SER A 30 0.91 -1.88 -11.24
N PHE A 31 0.96 -0.97 -10.27
CA PHE A 31 1.87 -0.98 -9.13
C PHE A 31 1.08 -1.02 -7.82
N TRP A 32 1.35 -2.00 -6.96
CA TRP A 32 0.60 -2.28 -5.75
C TRP A 32 1.47 -2.13 -4.50
N VAL A 33 0.94 -1.39 -3.52
CA VAL A 33 1.60 -1.14 -2.23
C VAL A 33 0.69 -1.63 -1.09
N PRO A 34 1.20 -2.46 -0.17
CA PRO A 34 0.44 -2.93 1.00
C PRO A 34 0.39 -1.85 2.10
N GLU A 35 -0.40 -2.11 3.13
CA GLU A 35 -0.51 -1.24 4.30
C GLU A 35 -0.37 -2.08 5.58
N HIS A 36 0.41 -1.55 6.53
CA HIS A 36 0.32 -1.84 7.95
C HIS A 36 0.63 -0.53 8.68
N SER A 37 -0.21 -0.18 9.64
CA SER A 37 -0.07 1.07 10.42
C SER A 37 1.07 0.96 11.42
N HIS A 38 1.16 -0.22 12.05
CA HIS A 38 2.16 -0.63 12.98
C HIS A 38 2.06 -2.15 13.13
N ILE A 39 3.11 -2.76 13.70
CA ILE A 39 3.08 -4.17 14.04
C ILE A 39 3.11 -4.29 15.56
N PRO A 40 2.01 -4.73 16.22
CA PRO A 40 1.93 -4.90 17.68
C PRO A 40 3.03 -5.83 18.21
N VAL A 41 3.33 -5.78 19.50
CA VAL A 41 4.25 -6.77 20.12
C VAL A 41 3.58 -8.14 20.29
N SER A 42 2.25 -8.15 20.50
CA SER A 42 1.46 -9.38 20.55
C SER A 42 1.41 -10.09 19.19
N ARG A 43 1.38 -11.44 19.24
CA ARG A 43 1.30 -12.34 18.07
C ARG A 43 0.26 -13.45 18.27
N LYS A 44 -0.87 -13.12 18.89
CA LYS A 44 -2.02 -14.04 19.05
C LYS A 44 -2.64 -14.36 17.69
N SER A 45 -2.80 -13.38 16.81
CA SER A 45 -3.03 -13.64 15.39
C SER A 45 -1.70 -14.06 14.74
N PRO A 46 -1.58 -15.28 14.21
CA PRO A 46 -0.38 -15.70 13.48
C PRO A 46 -0.38 -15.11 12.07
N TRP A 47 0.81 -14.76 11.57
CA TRP A 47 0.95 -14.34 10.17
C TRP A 47 0.64 -15.52 9.23
N PRO A 48 -0.24 -15.35 8.22
CA PRO A 48 -0.62 -16.45 7.34
C PRO A 48 0.51 -16.95 6.44
N GLY A 49 1.59 -16.20 6.28
CA GLY A 49 2.70 -16.54 5.38
C GLY A 49 3.79 -17.44 6.00
N GLY A 50 3.71 -17.78 7.29
CA GLY A 50 4.69 -18.65 7.94
C GLY A 50 4.93 -18.31 9.40
N ALA A 51 5.96 -18.93 9.98
CA ALA A 51 6.29 -18.80 11.40
C ALA A 51 6.85 -17.42 11.77
N GLU A 52 7.63 -16.80 10.88
CA GLU A 52 8.30 -15.52 11.14
C GLU A 52 7.76 -14.44 10.22
N LEU A 53 7.34 -13.32 10.82
CA LEU A 53 6.89 -12.16 10.08
C LEU A 53 8.10 -11.44 9.44
N PRO A 54 8.13 -11.23 8.11
CA PRO A 54 9.25 -10.55 7.46
C PRO A 54 9.44 -9.11 7.97
N LYS A 55 10.70 -8.66 8.05
CA LYS A 55 11.08 -7.30 8.49
C LYS A 55 10.29 -6.19 7.77
N ALA A 56 10.02 -6.37 6.48
CA ALA A 56 9.32 -5.36 5.67
C ALA A 56 7.92 -5.00 6.18
N TYR A 57 7.24 -5.88 6.92
CA TYR A 57 5.96 -5.56 7.55
C TYR A 57 6.09 -4.50 8.65
N TYR A 58 7.22 -4.49 9.37
CA TYR A 58 7.48 -3.54 10.46
C TYR A 58 7.85 -2.16 9.94
N ASP A 59 8.47 -2.09 8.76
CA ASP A 59 9.06 -0.86 8.22
C ASP A 59 8.33 -0.35 6.97
N VAL A 60 7.15 -0.90 6.67
CA VAL A 60 6.39 -0.50 5.49
C VAL A 60 5.99 0.97 5.58
N MET A 61 6.21 1.71 4.49
CA MET A 61 5.79 3.12 4.39
C MET A 61 4.27 3.23 4.24
N ASP A 62 3.72 4.41 4.58
CA ASP A 62 2.32 4.73 4.28
C ASP A 62 2.03 4.57 2.78
N PRO A 63 0.96 3.85 2.39
CA PRO A 63 0.70 3.52 1.01
C PRO A 63 0.32 4.75 0.17
N PHE A 64 -0.38 5.73 0.75
CA PHE A 64 -0.81 6.93 0.01
C PHE A 64 0.36 7.84 -0.30
N ILE A 65 1.30 8.01 0.63
CA ILE A 65 2.55 8.73 0.40
C ILE A 65 3.40 8.02 -0.66
N ALA A 66 3.60 6.71 -0.52
CA ALA A 66 4.36 5.93 -1.48
C ALA A 66 3.78 6.05 -2.90
N LEU A 67 2.46 5.87 -3.05
CA LEU A 67 1.78 5.97 -4.34
C LEU A 67 1.72 7.40 -4.87
N ALA A 68 1.67 8.43 -4.02
CA ALA A 68 1.76 9.83 -4.45
C ALA A 68 3.10 10.14 -5.12
N THR A 69 4.21 9.60 -4.60
CA THR A 69 5.53 9.76 -5.24
C THR A 69 5.56 9.08 -6.62
N ALA A 70 4.95 7.90 -6.76
CA ALA A 70 4.82 7.20 -8.03
C ALA A 70 3.92 7.96 -9.02
N ALA A 71 2.80 8.53 -8.54
CA ALA A 71 1.87 9.33 -9.34
C ALA A 71 2.55 10.55 -9.96
N ALA A 72 3.42 11.22 -9.21
CA ALA A 72 4.14 12.40 -9.65
C ALA A 72 5.07 12.13 -10.86
N VAL A 73 5.65 10.93 -10.94
CA VAL A 73 6.71 10.59 -11.92
C VAL A 73 6.24 9.68 -13.07
N THR A 74 5.00 9.21 -13.04
CA THR A 74 4.43 8.32 -14.08
C THR A 74 3.20 8.92 -14.75
N LYS A 75 2.78 8.37 -15.89
CA LYS A 75 1.65 8.92 -16.67
C LYS A 75 0.60 7.90 -17.12
N LYS A 76 0.88 6.60 -17.03
CA LYS A 76 0.05 5.54 -17.63
C LYS A 76 -0.23 4.40 -16.66
N ILE A 77 0.77 3.95 -15.89
CA ILE A 77 0.64 2.81 -14.99
C ILE A 77 -0.43 3.06 -13.93
N ARG A 78 -1.25 2.07 -13.62
CA ARG A 78 -2.22 2.17 -12.53
C ARG A 78 -1.52 2.05 -11.18
N LEU A 79 -2.02 2.77 -10.20
CA LEU A 79 -1.40 2.86 -8.86
C LEU A 79 -2.41 2.34 -7.85
N ALA A 80 -2.03 1.41 -6.99
CA ALA A 80 -2.99 0.63 -6.24
C ALA A 80 -2.60 0.36 -4.79
N THR A 81 -3.59 0.38 -3.91
CA THR A 81 -3.46 -0.20 -2.57
C THR A 81 -3.75 -1.69 -2.63
N GLY A 82 -2.87 -2.51 -2.07
CA GLY A 82 -2.96 -3.97 -2.07
C GLY A 82 -2.65 -4.56 -0.69
N ILE A 83 -3.39 -4.22 0.36
CA ILE A 83 -4.69 -3.52 0.41
C ILE A 83 -4.64 -2.30 1.33
N CYS A 84 -5.64 -1.41 1.24
CA CYS A 84 -5.92 -0.41 2.27
C CYS A 84 -6.76 -1.03 3.40
N LEU A 85 -6.28 -0.91 4.63
CA LEU A 85 -6.90 -1.40 5.86
C LEU A 85 -7.98 -0.43 6.35
N VAL A 86 -9.07 -0.31 5.59
CA VAL A 86 -10.10 0.72 5.79
C VAL A 86 -10.75 0.74 7.17
N VAL A 87 -10.75 -0.40 7.88
CA VAL A 87 -11.27 -0.51 9.26
C VAL A 87 -10.36 0.16 10.29
N GLN A 88 -9.11 0.44 9.93
CA GLN A 88 -8.08 1.04 10.77
C GLN A 88 -7.84 2.52 10.44
N ARG A 89 -8.74 3.16 9.67
CA ARG A 89 -8.57 4.54 9.20
C ARG A 89 -9.82 5.38 9.46
N ASP A 90 -9.63 6.68 9.64
CA ASP A 90 -10.75 7.62 9.62
C ASP A 90 -11.37 7.67 8.21
N PRO A 91 -12.68 7.41 8.06
CA PRO A 91 -13.29 7.26 6.74
C PRO A 91 -13.35 8.57 5.94
N ILE A 92 -13.49 9.72 6.61
CA ILE A 92 -13.60 11.04 5.95
C ILE A 92 -12.24 11.47 5.43
N GLN A 93 -11.20 11.33 6.26
CA GLN A 93 -9.82 11.63 5.89
C GLN A 93 -9.35 10.68 4.78
N THR A 94 -9.64 9.39 4.89
CA THR A 94 -9.29 8.40 3.87
C THR A 94 -9.97 8.73 2.53
N ALA A 95 -11.26 9.10 2.53
CA ALA A 95 -11.94 9.53 1.31
C ALA A 95 -11.27 10.76 0.68
N LYS A 96 -10.82 11.73 1.49
CA LYS A 96 -10.11 12.92 0.99
C LYS A 96 -8.77 12.55 0.34
N GLU A 97 -8.01 11.63 0.95
CA GLU A 97 -6.73 11.15 0.44
C GLU A 97 -6.90 10.40 -0.88
N ILE A 98 -7.87 9.47 -0.96
CA ILE A 98 -8.21 8.73 -2.18
C ILE A 98 -8.56 9.67 -3.33
N CYS A 99 -9.49 10.61 -3.09
CA CYS A 99 -9.91 11.55 -4.13
C CYS A 99 -8.75 12.45 -4.59
N SER A 100 -7.87 12.84 -3.67
CA SER A 100 -6.70 13.66 -3.99
C SER A 100 -5.69 12.87 -4.82
N LEU A 101 -5.36 11.65 -4.41
CA LEU A 101 -4.44 10.77 -5.13
C LEU A 101 -4.99 10.40 -6.52
N ASP A 102 -6.27 10.07 -6.63
CA ASP A 102 -6.90 9.76 -7.91
C ASP A 102 -6.82 10.96 -8.87
N THR A 103 -7.17 12.16 -8.38
CA THR A 103 -7.06 13.40 -9.16
C THR A 103 -5.62 13.66 -9.61
N LEU A 104 -4.65 13.58 -8.70
CA LEU A 104 -3.23 13.83 -9.01
C LEU A 104 -2.62 12.78 -9.93
N SER A 105 -3.11 11.54 -9.86
CA SER A 105 -2.71 10.48 -10.78
C SER A 105 -3.34 10.60 -12.16
N GLY A 106 -4.38 11.42 -12.33
CA GLY A 106 -5.16 11.52 -13.57
C GLY A 106 -6.12 10.34 -13.77
N GLY A 107 -6.79 9.88 -12.70
CA GLY A 107 -7.76 8.78 -12.75
C GLY A 107 -7.14 7.39 -12.82
N ARG A 108 -5.86 7.25 -12.43
CA ARG A 108 -5.11 5.98 -12.49
C ARG A 108 -5.12 5.20 -11.17
N PHE A 109 -5.74 5.75 -10.12
CA PHE A 109 -5.73 5.10 -8.82
C PHE A 109 -6.72 3.92 -8.78
N LEU A 110 -6.29 2.83 -8.15
CA LEU A 110 -7.07 1.63 -7.90
C LEU A 110 -7.17 1.42 -6.39
N PHE A 111 -8.35 1.63 -5.84
CA PHE A 111 -8.56 1.51 -4.41
C PHE A 111 -8.89 0.08 -4.01
N GLY A 112 -7.86 -0.73 -3.75
CA GLY A 112 -8.01 -2.06 -3.16
C GLY A 112 -8.17 -1.97 -1.65
N VAL A 113 -9.21 -2.60 -1.10
CA VAL A 113 -9.59 -2.51 0.31
C VAL A 113 -9.66 -3.88 0.97
N GLY A 114 -9.47 -3.93 2.28
CA GLY A 114 -9.81 -5.08 3.09
C GLY A 114 -9.66 -4.80 4.59
N ALA A 115 -10.00 -5.80 5.40
CA ALA A 115 -10.01 -5.66 6.87
C ALA A 115 -8.65 -5.90 7.54
N GLY A 116 -7.71 -6.53 6.84
CA GLY A 116 -6.47 -7.02 7.45
C GLY A 116 -6.65 -8.34 8.19
N TRP A 117 -5.53 -8.94 8.61
CA TRP A 117 -5.50 -10.24 9.29
C TRP A 117 -5.11 -10.12 10.77
N ASN A 118 -4.41 -9.03 11.12
CA ASN A 118 -3.80 -8.83 12.43
C ASN A 118 -4.83 -8.20 13.38
N ALA A 119 -5.43 -9.04 14.22
CA ALA A 119 -6.52 -8.63 15.09
C ALA A 119 -6.07 -7.63 16.15
N GLU A 120 -4.83 -7.79 16.65
CA GLU A 120 -4.26 -6.87 17.62
C GLU A 120 -4.00 -5.49 17.00
N GLU A 121 -3.49 -5.44 15.76
CA GLU A 121 -3.29 -4.16 15.08
C GLU A 121 -4.63 -3.44 14.89
N MET A 122 -5.66 -4.18 14.47
CA MET A 122 -7.01 -3.62 14.29
C MET A 122 -7.58 -3.07 15.60
N ALA A 123 -7.43 -3.80 16.72
CA ALA A 123 -7.93 -3.39 18.03
C ALA A 123 -7.30 -2.07 18.53
N ASP A 124 -6.04 -1.80 18.18
CA ASP A 124 -5.34 -0.57 18.59
C ASP A 124 -5.90 0.70 17.91
N HIS A 125 -6.72 0.55 16.85
CA HIS A 125 -7.45 1.64 16.20
C HIS A 125 -8.86 1.88 16.76
N GLY A 126 -9.24 1.19 17.85
CA GLY A 126 -10.50 1.44 18.57
C GLY A 126 -11.74 0.83 17.91
N THR A 127 -11.55 -0.19 17.06
CA THR A 127 -12.63 -1.03 16.52
C THR A 127 -13.17 -2.02 17.53
#